data_AF-L5NW17-F1
#
_entry.id   AF-L5NW17-F1
#
_cell.length_a   1.000
_cell.length_b   1.000
_cell.length_c   1.000
_cell.angle_alpha   90.00
_cell.angle_beta   90.00
_cell.angle_gamma   90.00
#
_symmetry.space_group_name_H-M   'P 1'
#
loop_
_entity.id
_entity.type
_entity.pdbx_description
1 polymer ?
#
loop_
_entity_poly.entity_id
_entity_poly.type
_entity_poly.pdbx_seq_one_letter_code
_entity_poly.pdbx_strand_id
1 'polypeptide(L)'
;MTIRNEDGIQRDLKAEDLYPAVIDDYSLTDLAQLKFVHTKSDKTFVLKAHEDDEGIYFDVQDNNIPETDKENIEDILAERFGILLNAVYRYDAQLHDGYITNQILGRNYAYYEKYFNELPPKRQEFLERFIEVVETEYYECYQCYTKHVDQVEECECGNDTFRERREFAIDVSDDLIQDIVEEKLEEFEQTIDAGDFTLRRFSVEREERTNTYLKSSFILSQLGGMVSGDYYSNYRIFCVGNRSRLPQRIGAYLLDTLLITYGQSHFRDRPNFGSIDLYEFLTAGDPEQLFADAVDTSYTRLPERIRERVKEAEDNIQGLNQMTRSLVDGVEDVDDWDYTAKRFEKDIFYVLKFMFRYSERLGRHGKTEPDGCLLIPRGESEHYVAGYDAKLTQKAEGYDIDADEKTKAAKYISILNQNSLIRNLKSDEPIDGHIFISNNLNEGQFSHVADEVGRWIEANADATHHSPVVFFETDALISLLGVFNRNFDHIHGDPDIHDAFRSQIIEELSTKEGYTVFDEKAVERVHDRVLEERSKGKKNRDAFS
;
A
#
# COMPACT_ATOMS: atom_id res chain seq x y z
N MET A 1 1.69 0.89 -14.47
CA MET A 1 3.10 0.71 -14.77
C MET A 1 4.00 0.91 -13.59
N THR A 2 4.83 -0.10 -13.37
CA THR A 2 5.59 -0.27 -12.15
C THR A 2 6.98 -0.70 -12.59
N ILE A 3 7.82 0.26 -12.97
CA ILE A 3 9.23 0.01 -13.28
C ILE A 3 9.91 -0.17 -11.92
N ARG A 4 9.97 -1.40 -11.40
CA ARG A 4 10.61 -1.68 -10.11
C ARG A 4 11.93 -2.42 -10.33
N ASN A 5 12.90 -2.14 -9.46
CA ASN A 5 14.13 -2.89 -9.35
C ASN A 5 13.91 -4.14 -8.48
N GLU A 6 13.46 -5.22 -9.11
CA GLU A 6 13.01 -6.45 -8.42
C GLU A 6 14.13 -7.10 -7.60
N ASP A 7 15.36 -7.15 -8.12
CA ASP A 7 16.53 -7.67 -7.40
C ASP A 7 16.92 -6.81 -6.18
N GLY A 8 16.49 -5.55 -6.15
CA GLY A 8 16.90 -4.58 -5.14
C GLY A 8 16.02 -4.52 -3.92
N ILE A 9 14.71 -4.53 -4.16
CA ILE A 9 13.69 -4.71 -3.15
C ILE A 9 13.90 -6.02 -2.37
N GLN A 10 14.53 -7.03 -3.00
CA GLN A 10 14.80 -8.35 -2.42
C GLN A 10 16.02 -8.46 -1.48
N ARG A 11 16.98 -7.52 -1.48
CA ARG A 11 18.20 -7.63 -0.63
C ARG A 11 18.25 -6.68 0.56
N ASP A 12 17.58 -5.54 0.49
CA ASP A 12 17.33 -4.68 1.66
C ASP A 12 16.38 -5.37 2.68
N LEU A 13 15.82 -6.54 2.32
CA LEU A 13 15.03 -7.45 3.15
C LEU A 13 15.74 -8.04 4.37
N LYS A 14 17.04 -7.80 4.57
CA LYS A 14 17.85 -8.41 5.64
C LYS A 14 18.61 -7.42 6.53
N ALA A 15 18.45 -6.11 6.35
CA ALA A 15 19.09 -5.13 7.23
C ALA A 15 18.30 -5.04 8.55
N GLU A 16 18.95 -5.43 9.65
CA GLU A 16 18.39 -5.46 11.02
C GLU A 16 18.10 -4.06 11.59
N ASP A 17 18.43 -2.99 10.86
CA ASP A 17 18.47 -1.61 11.36
C ASP A 17 17.12 -0.86 11.26
N LEU A 18 16.00 -1.57 11.11
CA LEU A 18 14.66 -0.98 11.12
C LEU A 18 14.02 -1.21 12.49
N TYR A 19 14.26 -0.27 13.41
CA TYR A 19 13.81 -0.32 14.79
C TYR A 19 12.29 -0.62 14.94
N PRO A 20 11.91 -1.56 15.83
CA PRO A 20 10.52 -1.91 16.12
C PRO A 20 9.87 -0.90 17.07
N ALA A 21 8.55 -0.70 16.94
CA ALA A 21 7.72 -0.13 18.00
C ALA A 21 7.05 -1.25 18.82
N VAL A 22 6.98 -1.02 20.13
CA VAL A 22 6.90 -1.97 21.26
C VAL A 22 5.47 -2.44 21.59
N ILE A 23 4.49 -2.29 20.69
CA ILE A 23 3.09 -2.62 20.99
C ILE A 23 2.48 -3.54 19.93
N ASP A 24 1.71 -4.51 20.43
CA ASP A 24 1.04 -5.57 19.70
C ASP A 24 -0.46 -5.25 19.52
N ASP A 25 -0.92 -5.25 18.27
CA ASP A 25 -2.24 -4.78 17.85
C ASP A 25 -3.35 -5.85 17.99
N TYR A 26 -3.01 -7.06 18.47
CA TYR A 26 -4.02 -8.09 18.80
C TYR A 26 -5.05 -7.62 19.85
N SER A 27 -4.78 -6.52 20.55
CA SER A 27 -5.65 -5.97 21.61
C SER A 27 -6.73 -4.99 21.13
N LEU A 28 -6.79 -4.64 19.84
CA LEU A 28 -7.66 -3.56 19.33
C LEU A 28 -8.78 -4.02 18.38
N THR A 29 -8.94 -5.33 18.15
CA THR A 29 -9.95 -5.87 17.20
C THR A 29 -11.29 -6.25 17.83
N ASP A 30 -11.37 -6.33 19.17
CA ASP A 30 -12.63 -6.55 19.86
C ASP A 30 -13.26 -5.22 20.25
N LEU A 31 -14.41 -4.88 19.66
CA LEU A 31 -15.26 -3.85 20.22
C LEU A 31 -15.97 -4.42 21.46
N ALA A 32 -15.17 -4.76 22.49
CA ALA A 32 -15.64 -5.31 23.76
C ALA A 32 -16.51 -4.31 24.54
N GLN A 33 -16.43 -3.02 24.19
CA GLN A 33 -17.08 -1.92 24.90
C GLN A 33 -17.57 -0.83 23.95
N LEU A 34 -18.84 -0.45 24.05
CA LEU A 34 -19.42 0.73 23.41
C LEU A 34 -19.77 1.77 24.46
N LYS A 35 -19.23 2.99 24.33
CA LYS A 35 -19.47 4.09 25.27
C LYS A 35 -20.42 5.12 24.68
N PHE A 36 -21.44 5.53 25.44
CA PHE A 36 -22.35 6.61 25.05
C PHE A 36 -22.74 7.49 26.24
N VAL A 37 -23.09 8.75 25.97
CA VAL A 37 -23.49 9.72 27.00
C VAL A 37 -25.01 9.88 26.95
N HIS A 38 -25.67 9.63 28.08
CA HIS A 38 -27.11 9.90 28.20
C HIS A 38 -27.35 11.38 28.44
N THR A 39 -27.89 12.05 27.44
CA THR A 39 -28.05 13.52 27.40
C THR A 39 -28.95 14.11 28.49
N LYS A 40 -29.81 13.30 29.15
CA LYS A 40 -30.66 13.78 30.26
C LYS A 40 -30.04 13.63 31.65
N SER A 41 -29.16 12.64 31.85
CA SER A 41 -28.50 12.41 33.14
C SER A 41 -27.04 12.82 33.18
N ASP A 42 -26.46 13.20 32.03
CA ASP A 42 -25.04 13.55 31.84
C ASP A 42 -24.07 12.44 32.29
N LYS A 43 -24.57 11.20 32.36
CA LYS A 43 -23.80 10.02 32.72
C LYS A 43 -23.28 9.32 31.46
N THR A 44 -22.05 8.84 31.54
CA THR A 44 -21.44 8.00 30.51
C THR A 44 -21.71 6.54 30.83
N PHE A 45 -22.25 5.82 29.85
CA PHE A 45 -22.57 4.40 29.94
C PHE A 45 -21.58 3.60 29.11
N VAL A 46 -21.22 2.43 29.61
CA VAL A 46 -20.37 1.47 28.92
C VAL A 46 -21.16 0.19 28.75
N LEU A 47 -21.56 -0.09 27.50
CA LEU A 47 -22.14 -1.36 27.10
C LEU A 47 -20.98 -2.32 26.82
N LYS A 48 -20.94 -3.46 27.51
CA LYS A 48 -19.98 -4.53 27.27
C LYS A 48 -20.62 -5.65 26.47
N ALA A 49 -19.93 -6.12 25.44
CA ALA A 49 -20.23 -7.39 24.82
C ALA A 49 -19.50 -8.50 25.59
N HIS A 50 -20.23 -9.57 25.90
CA HIS A 50 -19.72 -10.76 26.56
C HIS A 50 -19.96 -11.95 25.65
N GLU A 51 -18.90 -12.72 25.40
CA GLU A 51 -19.00 -13.99 24.69
C GLU A 51 -19.42 -15.08 25.68
N ASP A 52 -20.39 -15.91 25.28
CA ASP A 52 -20.86 -17.10 25.97
C ASP A 52 -20.87 -18.30 24.98
N ASP A 53 -20.97 -19.52 25.48
CA ASP A 53 -20.94 -20.76 24.69
C ASP A 53 -22.06 -20.82 23.64
N GLU A 54 -23.18 -20.13 23.88
CA GLU A 54 -24.34 -20.09 23.00
C GLU A 54 -24.42 -18.83 22.11
N GLY A 55 -23.70 -17.75 22.41
CA GLY A 55 -23.87 -16.46 21.72
C GLY A 55 -23.12 -15.29 22.35
N ILE A 56 -23.41 -14.08 21.87
CA ILE A 56 -22.96 -12.84 22.51
C ILE A 56 -24.11 -12.29 23.34
N TYR A 57 -23.85 -11.77 24.53
CA TYR A 57 -24.83 -10.97 25.27
C TYR A 57 -24.24 -9.61 25.66
N PHE A 58 -25.11 -8.63 25.84
CA PHE A 58 -24.70 -7.27 26.21
C PHE A 58 -25.09 -6.97 27.65
N ASP A 59 -24.15 -6.38 28.40
CA ASP A 59 -24.35 -5.91 29.78
C ASP A 59 -23.87 -4.46 29.96
N VAL A 60 -24.35 -3.77 30.99
CA VAL A 60 -23.98 -2.39 31.31
C VAL A 60 -23.07 -2.36 32.53
N GLN A 61 -21.86 -1.82 32.38
CA GLN A 61 -20.81 -1.95 33.38
C GLN A 61 -20.93 -1.01 34.61
N ASP A 62 -22.06 -0.33 34.82
CA ASP A 62 -22.23 0.59 35.95
C ASP A 62 -23.39 0.17 36.87
N ASN A 63 -23.05 -0.38 38.04
CA ASN A 63 -24.01 -0.85 39.05
C ASN A 63 -24.69 0.28 39.84
N ASN A 64 -24.38 1.56 39.58
CA ASN A 64 -24.94 2.73 40.28
C ASN A 64 -25.94 3.53 39.43
N ILE A 65 -26.57 2.89 38.45
CA ILE A 65 -27.66 3.46 37.66
C ILE A 65 -28.99 3.21 38.40
N PRO A 66 -29.83 4.23 38.64
CA PRO A 66 -31.17 4.01 39.17
C PRO A 66 -31.98 3.07 38.26
N GLU A 67 -32.78 2.16 38.84
CA GLU A 67 -33.55 1.16 38.07
C GLU A 67 -34.44 1.81 36.98
N THR A 68 -34.99 2.99 37.27
CA THR A 68 -35.80 3.77 36.31
C THR A 68 -35.00 4.25 35.10
N ASP A 69 -33.71 4.54 35.27
CA ASP A 69 -32.83 4.93 34.16
C ASP A 69 -32.38 3.70 33.37
N LYS A 70 -32.23 2.54 34.03
CA LYS A 70 -31.88 1.27 33.40
C LYS A 70 -32.99 0.78 32.46
N GLU A 71 -34.24 0.77 32.92
CA GLU A 71 -35.42 0.42 32.09
C GLU A 71 -35.53 1.33 30.85
N ASN A 72 -35.37 2.65 31.02
CA ASN A 72 -35.39 3.59 29.90
C ASN A 72 -34.25 3.36 28.90
N ILE A 73 -33.07 2.94 29.36
CA ILE A 73 -31.92 2.63 28.51
C ILE A 73 -32.15 1.32 27.76
N GLU A 74 -32.68 0.30 28.42
CA GLU A 74 -33.08 -0.97 27.80
C GLU A 74 -34.09 -0.72 26.67
N ASP A 75 -35.09 0.12 26.90
CA ASP A 75 -36.08 0.50 25.88
C ASP A 75 -35.44 1.23 24.68
N ILE A 76 -34.52 2.16 24.92
CA ILE A 76 -33.84 2.90 23.85
C ILE A 76 -32.91 1.98 23.04
N LEU A 77 -32.18 1.09 23.71
CA LEU A 77 -31.30 0.12 23.06
C LEU A 77 -32.09 -0.84 22.18
N ALA A 78 -33.23 -1.32 22.68
CA ALA A 78 -34.15 -2.17 21.93
C ALA A 78 -34.77 -1.43 20.74
N GLU A 79 -35.29 -0.22 20.92
CA GLU A 79 -36.03 0.52 19.89
C GLU A 79 -35.12 1.08 18.79
N ARG A 80 -33.94 1.61 19.14
CA ARG A 80 -33.05 2.28 18.18
C ARG A 80 -31.99 1.37 17.56
N PHE A 81 -31.50 0.42 18.33
CA PHE A 81 -30.36 -0.41 17.94
C PHE A 81 -30.73 -1.89 17.83
N GLY A 82 -31.93 -2.29 18.26
CA GLY A 82 -32.33 -3.70 18.30
C GLY A 82 -31.58 -4.51 19.35
N ILE A 83 -30.98 -3.84 20.35
CA ILE A 83 -30.15 -4.49 21.39
C ILE A 83 -30.97 -4.61 22.69
N LEU A 84 -31.43 -5.83 22.96
CA LEU A 84 -31.88 -6.33 24.26
C LEU A 84 -30.69 -6.70 25.16
N LEU A 85 -30.62 -6.11 26.37
CA LEU A 85 -29.64 -6.47 27.40
C LEU A 85 -29.93 -7.85 27.98
N ASN A 86 -28.87 -8.59 28.35
CA ASN A 86 -28.97 -9.95 28.90
C ASN A 86 -29.69 -10.98 28.02
N ALA A 87 -30.03 -10.62 26.78
CA ALA A 87 -30.44 -11.57 25.77
C ALA A 87 -29.19 -12.18 25.14
N VAL A 88 -29.16 -13.50 25.06
CA VAL A 88 -28.12 -14.22 24.32
C VAL A 88 -28.47 -14.15 22.84
N TYR A 89 -27.71 -13.36 22.08
CA TYR A 89 -27.72 -13.37 20.62
C TYR A 89 -27.00 -14.62 20.18
N ARG A 90 -27.79 -15.68 20.00
CA ARG A 90 -27.25 -16.98 19.64
C ARG A 90 -26.49 -16.88 18.32
N TYR A 91 -25.32 -17.50 18.27
CA TYR A 91 -24.49 -17.51 17.06
C TYR A 91 -25.26 -18.14 15.88
N ASP A 92 -26.12 -19.14 16.11
CA ASP A 92 -26.92 -19.83 15.08
C ASP A 92 -27.81 -18.90 14.23
N ALA A 93 -28.23 -17.74 14.76
CA ALA A 93 -29.07 -16.78 14.05
C ALA A 93 -28.29 -15.77 13.19
N GLN A 94 -26.96 -15.67 13.37
CA GLN A 94 -26.10 -14.64 12.74
C GLN A 94 -24.89 -15.21 11.98
N LEU A 95 -24.61 -16.51 12.08
CA LEU A 95 -23.49 -17.14 11.38
C LEU A 95 -23.83 -17.35 9.90
N HIS A 96 -23.44 -16.40 9.05
CA HIS A 96 -23.28 -16.71 7.62
C HIS A 96 -22.20 -17.79 7.48
N ASP A 97 -22.43 -18.81 6.63
CA ASP A 97 -21.48 -19.91 6.44
C ASP A 97 -20.03 -19.44 6.17
N GLY A 98 -19.85 -18.27 5.57
CA GLY A 98 -18.55 -17.63 5.35
C GLY A 98 -17.81 -17.27 6.63
N TYR A 99 -18.53 -16.79 7.66
CA TYR A 99 -17.95 -16.51 8.97
C TYR A 99 -17.44 -17.79 9.62
N ILE A 100 -18.25 -18.86 9.67
CA ILE A 100 -17.84 -20.15 10.25
C ILE A 100 -16.62 -20.71 9.49
N THR A 101 -16.66 -20.66 8.16
CA THR A 101 -15.55 -21.11 7.30
C THR A 101 -14.25 -20.39 7.68
N ASN A 102 -14.29 -19.06 7.83
CA ASN A 102 -13.12 -18.27 8.21
C ASN A 102 -12.73 -18.41 9.68
N GLN A 103 -13.64 -18.74 10.60
CA GLN A 103 -13.27 -19.11 11.97
C GLN A 103 -12.50 -20.43 12.01
N ILE A 104 -12.92 -21.43 11.24
CA ILE A 104 -12.25 -22.73 11.13
C ILE A 104 -10.86 -22.56 10.48
N LEU A 105 -10.77 -21.85 9.34
CA LEU A 105 -9.47 -21.46 8.75
C LEU A 105 -8.64 -20.55 9.69
N GLY A 106 -9.33 -19.89 10.63
CA GLY A 106 -8.79 -19.11 11.73
C GLY A 106 -8.12 -19.92 12.84
N ARG A 107 -8.04 -21.25 12.68
CA ARG A 107 -7.55 -22.24 13.65
C ARG A 107 -8.41 -22.37 14.90
N ASN A 108 -9.69 -22.02 14.81
CA ASN A 108 -10.62 -22.10 15.93
C ASN A 108 -11.25 -23.50 16.05
N TYR A 109 -10.65 -24.38 16.86
CA TYR A 109 -11.13 -25.76 17.04
C TYR A 109 -12.56 -25.83 17.60
N ALA A 110 -12.94 -24.95 18.53
CA ALA A 110 -14.29 -24.94 19.10
C ALA A 110 -15.37 -24.70 18.02
N TYR A 111 -15.07 -23.83 17.04
CA TYR A 111 -15.96 -23.61 15.90
C TYR A 111 -16.01 -24.82 14.95
N TYR A 112 -14.89 -25.49 14.73
CA TYR A 112 -14.86 -26.73 13.95
C TYR A 112 -15.71 -27.82 14.60
N GLU A 113 -15.49 -28.12 15.87
CA GLU A 113 -16.22 -29.17 16.60
C GLU A 113 -17.72 -28.91 16.61
N LYS A 114 -18.12 -27.64 16.84
CA LYS A 114 -19.53 -27.27 16.98
C LYS A 114 -20.26 -27.17 15.65
N TYR A 115 -19.64 -26.62 14.60
CA TYR A 115 -20.36 -26.19 13.40
C TYR A 115 -19.92 -26.85 12.09
N PHE A 116 -18.80 -27.58 12.03
CA PHE A 116 -18.32 -28.15 10.77
C PHE A 116 -19.36 -29.05 10.09
N ASN A 117 -20.01 -29.92 10.85
CA ASN A 117 -21.05 -30.83 10.33
C ASN A 117 -22.35 -30.12 9.95
N GLU A 118 -22.55 -28.88 10.41
CA GLU A 118 -23.71 -28.05 10.10
C GLU A 118 -23.52 -27.24 8.80
N LEU A 119 -22.27 -27.06 8.35
CA LEU A 119 -21.97 -26.38 7.09
C LEU A 119 -22.51 -27.15 5.88
N PRO A 120 -22.85 -26.46 4.77
CA PRO A 120 -23.17 -27.12 3.52
C PRO A 120 -22.03 -28.06 3.04
N PRO A 121 -22.33 -29.20 2.39
CA PRO A 121 -21.32 -30.17 1.96
C PRO A 121 -20.17 -29.55 1.15
N LYS A 122 -20.47 -28.60 0.25
CA LYS A 122 -19.47 -27.89 -0.54
C LYS A 122 -18.46 -27.10 0.30
N ARG A 123 -18.85 -26.62 1.48
CA ARG A 123 -17.97 -25.89 2.41
C ARG A 123 -17.16 -26.84 3.28
N GLN A 124 -17.74 -27.97 3.67
CA GLN A 124 -16.99 -29.04 4.33
C GLN A 124 -15.88 -29.55 3.41
N GLU A 125 -16.21 -29.92 2.17
CA GLU A 125 -15.25 -30.34 1.14
C GLU A 125 -14.18 -29.29 0.88
N PHE A 126 -14.55 -28.00 0.87
CA PHE A 126 -13.59 -26.91 0.74
C PHE A 126 -12.62 -26.85 1.92
N LEU A 127 -13.10 -26.91 3.16
CA LEU A 127 -12.29 -26.85 4.37
C LEU A 127 -11.34 -28.06 4.46
N GLU A 128 -11.84 -29.26 4.19
CA GLU A 128 -11.06 -30.52 4.21
C GLU A 128 -9.84 -30.51 3.29
N ARG A 129 -9.83 -29.66 2.25
CA ARG A 129 -8.65 -29.50 1.38
C ARG A 129 -7.49 -28.81 2.09
N PHE A 130 -7.77 -27.95 3.06
CA PHE A 130 -6.78 -27.02 3.61
C PHE A 130 -6.48 -27.23 5.10
N ILE A 131 -7.36 -27.93 5.81
CA ILE A 131 -7.25 -28.12 7.25
C ILE A 131 -6.90 -29.55 7.62
N GLU A 132 -6.08 -29.71 8.66
CA GLU A 132 -5.82 -30.97 9.34
C GLU A 132 -6.13 -30.80 10.83
N VAL A 133 -6.90 -31.72 11.41
CA VAL A 133 -7.13 -31.73 12.86
C VAL A 133 -6.03 -32.55 13.50
N VAL A 134 -5.15 -31.86 14.23
CA VAL A 134 -4.02 -32.46 14.94
C VAL A 134 -4.43 -32.73 16.37
N GLU A 135 -4.42 -34.00 16.77
CA GLU A 135 -4.56 -34.42 18.16
C GLU A 135 -3.18 -34.48 18.80
N THR A 136 -2.97 -33.70 19.86
CA THR A 136 -1.75 -33.75 20.68
C THR A 136 -2.08 -34.35 22.04
N GLU A 137 -1.52 -35.51 22.31
CA GLU A 137 -1.52 -36.11 23.65
C GLU A 137 -0.37 -35.51 24.47
N TYR A 138 -0.66 -35.09 25.70
CA TYR A 138 0.35 -34.60 26.62
C TYR A 138 0.01 -34.97 28.07
N TYR A 139 1.04 -34.97 28.90
CA TYR A 139 0.98 -35.24 30.32
C TYR A 139 1.12 -33.93 31.09
N GLU A 140 0.07 -33.54 31.81
CA GLU A 140 0.03 -32.33 32.63
C GLU A 140 0.32 -32.68 34.10
N CYS A 141 1.34 -32.05 34.69
CA CYS A 141 1.67 -32.27 36.10
C CYS A 141 0.52 -31.83 37.02
N TYR A 142 0.10 -32.68 37.97
CA TYR A 142 -0.97 -32.35 38.91
C TYR A 142 -0.69 -31.14 39.81
N GLN A 143 0.59 -30.85 40.07
CA GLN A 143 1.01 -29.82 41.02
C GLN A 143 1.26 -28.45 40.37
N CYS A 144 1.98 -28.42 39.24
CA CYS A 144 2.39 -27.16 38.60
C CYS A 144 1.79 -26.92 37.22
N TYR A 145 0.97 -27.85 36.71
CA TYR A 145 0.32 -27.76 35.39
C TYR A 145 1.26 -27.65 34.19
N THR A 146 2.55 -27.98 34.36
CA THR A 146 3.50 -28.09 33.26
C THR A 146 3.10 -29.23 32.33
N LYS A 147 3.11 -28.96 31.02
CA LYS A 147 2.78 -29.93 29.96
C LYS A 147 4.04 -30.63 29.45
N HIS A 148 3.98 -31.95 29.33
CA HIS A 148 5.04 -32.78 28.77
C HIS A 148 4.49 -33.58 27.58
N VAL A 149 5.15 -33.51 26.42
CA VAL A 149 4.73 -34.25 25.21
C VAL A 149 4.93 -35.75 25.40
N ASP A 150 6.01 -36.14 26.07
CA ASP A 150 6.30 -37.52 26.44
C ASP A 150 5.99 -37.78 27.91
N GLN A 151 5.73 -39.04 28.26
CA GLN A 151 5.59 -39.46 29.64
C GLN A 151 6.95 -39.32 30.35
N VAL A 152 7.01 -38.46 31.36
CA VAL A 152 8.19 -38.26 32.20
C VAL A 152 7.98 -38.88 33.59
N GLU A 153 9.04 -39.43 34.19
CA GLU A 153 8.95 -40.05 35.52
C GLU A 153 8.79 -39.02 36.65
N GLU A 154 9.37 -37.83 36.49
CA GLU A 154 9.35 -36.76 37.48
C GLU A 154 9.28 -35.40 36.77
N CYS A 155 8.39 -34.53 37.24
CA CYS A 155 8.25 -33.16 36.75
C CYS A 155 9.36 -32.28 37.35
N GLU A 156 9.69 -31.15 36.70
CA GLU A 156 10.67 -30.18 37.21
C GLU A 156 10.35 -29.64 38.62
N CYS A 157 9.08 -29.72 39.04
CA CYS A 157 8.65 -29.36 40.40
C CYS A 157 8.81 -30.49 41.44
N GLY A 158 9.35 -31.65 41.06
CA GLY A 158 9.55 -32.83 41.92
C GLY A 158 8.31 -33.70 42.14
N ASN A 159 7.27 -33.55 41.31
CA ASN A 159 6.05 -34.36 41.38
C ASN A 159 6.10 -35.50 40.35
N ASP A 160 5.60 -36.67 40.72
CA ASP A 160 5.60 -37.90 39.91
C ASP A 160 4.20 -38.28 39.37
N THR A 161 3.20 -37.43 39.62
CA THR A 161 1.82 -37.64 39.19
C THR A 161 1.41 -36.72 38.05
N PHE A 162 0.84 -37.30 36.99
CA PHE A 162 0.44 -36.59 35.77
C PHE A 162 -1.00 -36.92 35.34
N ARG A 163 -1.66 -35.96 34.71
CA ARG A 163 -2.93 -36.10 34.00
C ARG A 163 -2.65 -36.27 32.52
N GLU A 164 -3.15 -37.35 31.94
CA GLU A 164 -3.19 -37.47 30.48
C GLU A 164 -4.26 -36.52 29.95
N ARG A 165 -3.89 -35.72 28.96
CA ARG A 165 -4.76 -34.74 28.31
C ARG A 165 -4.59 -34.86 26.79
N ARG A 166 -5.66 -34.48 26.10
CA ARG A 166 -5.71 -34.38 24.65
C ARG A 166 -6.09 -32.96 24.32
N GLU A 167 -5.30 -32.31 23.49
CA GLU A 167 -5.62 -31.03 22.88
C GLU A 167 -5.77 -31.24 21.38
N PHE A 168 -6.85 -30.69 20.82
CA PHE A 168 -7.08 -30.69 19.39
C PHE A 168 -6.79 -29.30 18.86
N ALA A 169 -6.03 -29.24 17.76
CA ALA A 169 -5.75 -28.02 17.05
C ALA A 169 -6.06 -28.21 15.57
N ILE A 170 -6.41 -27.11 14.91
CA ILE A 170 -6.53 -27.09 13.46
C ILE A 170 -5.21 -26.55 12.91
N ASP A 171 -4.52 -27.36 12.13
CA ASP A 171 -3.45 -26.88 11.26
C ASP A 171 -4.02 -26.49 9.90
N VAL A 172 -3.47 -25.43 9.31
CA VAL A 172 -3.93 -24.86 8.03
C VAL A 172 -2.74 -24.72 7.11
N SER A 173 -2.83 -25.35 5.94
CA SER A 173 -1.76 -25.36 4.95
C SER A 173 -1.76 -24.10 4.09
N ASP A 174 -1.02 -23.08 4.55
CA ASP A 174 -0.86 -21.80 3.81
C ASP A 174 -0.19 -22.01 2.44
N ASP A 175 0.77 -22.94 2.35
CA ASP A 175 1.49 -23.24 1.10
C ASP A 175 0.55 -23.85 0.06
N LEU A 176 -0.31 -24.80 0.48
CA LEU A 176 -1.30 -25.42 -0.41
C LEU A 176 -2.36 -24.40 -0.87
N ILE A 177 -2.77 -23.48 0.00
CA ILE A 177 -3.67 -22.37 -0.38
C ILE A 177 -3.01 -21.54 -1.48
N GLN A 178 -1.74 -21.20 -1.35
CA GLN A 178 -1.03 -20.43 -2.36
C GLN A 178 -0.87 -21.19 -3.68
N ASP A 179 -0.53 -22.49 -3.63
CA ASP A 179 -0.44 -23.33 -4.82
C ASP A 179 -1.78 -23.35 -5.58
N ILE A 180 -2.91 -23.55 -4.87
CA ILE A 180 -4.24 -23.58 -5.49
C ILE A 180 -4.66 -22.20 -6.02
N VAL A 181 -4.31 -21.11 -5.33
CA VAL A 181 -4.56 -19.76 -5.83
C VAL A 181 -3.77 -19.50 -7.11
N GLU A 182 -2.51 -19.95 -7.19
CA GLU A 182 -1.71 -19.87 -8.41
C GLU A 182 -2.33 -20.64 -9.56
N GLU A 183 -2.65 -21.92 -9.35
CA GLU A 183 -3.35 -22.75 -10.34
C GLU A 183 -4.63 -22.07 -10.84
N LYS A 184 -5.41 -21.50 -9.92
CA LYS A 184 -6.66 -20.82 -10.27
C LYS A 184 -6.43 -19.58 -11.13
N LEU A 185 -5.38 -18.80 -10.84
CA LEU A 185 -5.06 -17.62 -11.65
C LEU A 185 -4.48 -18.03 -13.01
N GLU A 186 -3.74 -19.13 -13.11
CA GLU A 186 -3.24 -19.64 -14.39
C GLU A 186 -4.36 -20.08 -15.34
N GLU A 187 -5.54 -20.42 -14.81
CA GLU A 187 -6.75 -20.71 -15.59
C GLU A 187 -7.37 -19.46 -16.23
N PHE A 188 -7.03 -18.25 -15.77
CA PHE A 188 -7.67 -17.03 -16.25
C PHE A 188 -7.38 -16.76 -17.73
N GLU A 189 -8.36 -16.19 -18.41
CA GLU A 189 -8.19 -15.75 -19.78
C GLU A 189 -7.07 -14.70 -19.87
N GLN A 190 -6.33 -14.73 -20.99
CA GLN A 190 -5.31 -13.70 -21.26
C GLN A 190 -5.90 -12.29 -21.33
N THR A 191 -7.22 -12.18 -21.53
CA THR A 191 -7.95 -10.92 -21.56
C THR A 191 -9.20 -11.02 -20.70
N ILE A 192 -9.26 -10.24 -19.63
CA ILE A 192 -10.42 -10.14 -18.72
C ILE A 192 -11.12 -8.82 -19.00
N ASP A 193 -12.40 -8.86 -19.38
CA ASP A 193 -13.23 -7.67 -19.63
C ASP A 193 -14.07 -7.36 -18.39
N ALA A 194 -13.80 -6.21 -17.76
CA ALA A 194 -14.44 -5.77 -16.51
C ALA A 194 -15.42 -4.60 -16.75
N GLY A 195 -15.87 -4.40 -17.99
CA GLY A 195 -16.79 -3.33 -18.38
C GLY A 195 -16.08 -2.00 -18.57
N ASP A 196 -15.74 -1.31 -17.47
CA ASP A 196 -15.10 0.01 -17.50
C ASP A 196 -13.60 -0.08 -17.84
N PHE A 197 -13.01 -1.28 -17.74
CA PHE A 197 -11.65 -1.56 -18.15
C PHE A 197 -11.46 -3.02 -18.57
N THR A 198 -10.33 -3.29 -19.22
CA THR A 198 -9.92 -4.61 -19.67
C THR A 198 -8.50 -4.90 -19.16
N LEU A 199 -8.26 -6.11 -18.64
CA LEU A 199 -6.93 -6.60 -18.29
C LEU A 199 -6.43 -7.51 -19.41
N ARG A 200 -5.49 -7.06 -20.24
CA ARG A 200 -4.93 -7.79 -21.38
C ARG A 200 -3.57 -8.40 -21.08
N ARG A 201 -3.20 -9.46 -21.80
CA ARG A 201 -1.90 -10.16 -21.63
C ARG A 201 -1.64 -10.56 -20.19
N PHE A 202 -2.69 -11.03 -19.50
CA PHE A 202 -2.58 -11.51 -18.14
C PHE A 202 -1.62 -12.71 -18.06
N SER A 203 -0.67 -12.64 -17.12
CA SER A 203 0.26 -13.72 -16.83
C SER A 203 0.60 -13.72 -15.34
N VAL A 204 0.85 -14.90 -14.78
CA VAL A 204 1.24 -15.08 -13.37
C VAL A 204 2.60 -15.76 -13.29
N GLU A 205 3.42 -15.33 -12.34
CA GLU A 205 4.69 -15.97 -12.00
C GLU A 205 4.89 -16.00 -10.48
N ARG A 206 5.39 -17.13 -9.97
CA ARG A 206 5.80 -17.26 -8.57
C ARG A 206 7.13 -16.55 -8.32
N GLU A 207 7.15 -15.65 -7.35
CA GLU A 207 8.38 -14.93 -6.97
C GLU A 207 9.19 -15.74 -5.93
N GLU A 208 9.94 -16.75 -6.37
CA GLU A 208 10.58 -17.76 -5.50
C GLU A 208 11.60 -17.21 -4.48
N ARG A 209 12.13 -16.01 -4.67
CA ARG A 209 13.44 -15.68 -4.09
C ARG A 209 13.47 -15.17 -2.67
N THR A 210 12.36 -14.70 -2.09
CA THR A 210 12.38 -14.39 -0.65
C THR A 210 11.03 -14.39 0.03
N ASN A 211 9.90 -14.26 -0.67
CA ASN A 211 8.60 -14.09 -0.04
C ASN A 211 7.48 -14.60 -0.94
N THR A 212 6.64 -15.46 -0.36
CA THR A 212 5.49 -16.14 -0.93
C THR A 212 4.47 -15.15 -1.52
N TYR A 213 4.74 -14.66 -2.72
CA TYR A 213 3.82 -13.89 -3.54
C TYR A 213 3.68 -14.52 -4.91
N LEU A 214 2.51 -14.27 -5.49
CA LEU A 214 2.30 -14.44 -6.91
C LEU A 214 2.36 -13.06 -7.55
N LYS A 215 3.16 -12.91 -8.60
CA LYS A 215 3.22 -11.69 -9.39
C LYS A 215 2.32 -11.88 -10.60
N SER A 216 1.29 -11.04 -10.70
CA SER A 216 0.45 -10.94 -11.88
C SER A 216 0.89 -9.73 -12.70
N SER A 217 1.07 -9.94 -14.00
CA SER A 217 1.45 -8.92 -14.97
C SER A 217 0.37 -8.83 -16.05
N PHE A 218 -0.10 -7.62 -16.35
CA PHE A 218 -1.12 -7.39 -17.38
C PHE A 218 -1.05 -5.95 -17.91
N ILE A 219 -1.72 -5.69 -19.03
CA ILE A 219 -2.00 -4.36 -19.55
C ILE A 219 -3.41 -3.98 -19.14
N LEU A 220 -3.55 -2.93 -18.33
CA LEU A 220 -4.83 -2.34 -17.97
C LEU A 220 -5.24 -1.34 -19.05
N SER A 221 -6.35 -1.59 -19.74
CA SER A 221 -6.95 -0.73 -20.77
C SER A 221 -8.28 -0.18 -20.25
N GLN A 222 -8.41 1.13 -19.98
CA GLN A 222 -9.69 1.70 -19.51
C GLN A 222 -10.58 2.15 -20.68
N LEU A 223 -11.85 1.72 -20.69
CA LEU A 223 -12.87 2.04 -21.69
C LEU A 223 -13.81 3.14 -21.16
N GLY A 224 -13.33 4.39 -21.20
CA GLY A 224 -14.15 5.57 -20.91
C GLY A 224 -13.97 6.11 -19.48
N GLY A 225 -13.49 7.35 -19.40
CA GLY A 225 -13.37 8.10 -18.15
C GLY A 225 -12.16 7.74 -17.30
N MET A 226 -11.00 8.32 -17.62
CA MET A 226 -9.97 8.90 -16.72
C MET A 226 -8.61 8.96 -17.42
N VAL A 227 -8.27 7.95 -18.23
CA VAL A 227 -7.27 8.03 -19.33
C VAL A 227 -7.58 6.92 -20.33
N SER A 228 -7.71 7.21 -21.63
CA SER A 228 -7.62 6.13 -22.63
C SER A 228 -6.15 5.76 -22.77
N GLY A 229 -5.80 4.50 -22.55
CA GLY A 229 -4.42 4.05 -22.63
C GLY A 229 -4.20 2.64 -22.10
N ASP A 230 -3.16 2.01 -22.63
CA ASP A 230 -2.73 0.65 -22.26
C ASP A 230 -1.58 0.74 -21.24
N TYR A 231 -1.85 0.35 -19.98
CA TYR A 231 -0.87 0.42 -18.90
C TYR A 231 -0.41 -0.95 -18.45
N TYR A 232 0.84 -1.30 -18.78
CA TYR A 232 1.48 -2.46 -18.17
C TYR A 232 1.47 -2.31 -16.64
N SER A 233 1.07 -3.32 -15.88
CA SER A 233 0.88 -3.27 -14.43
C SER A 233 1.31 -4.58 -13.79
N ASN A 234 2.05 -4.48 -12.68
CA ASN A 234 2.54 -5.64 -11.93
C ASN A 234 1.94 -5.62 -10.53
N TYR A 235 0.95 -6.49 -10.31
CA TYR A 235 0.29 -6.67 -9.02
C TYR A 235 0.89 -7.85 -8.27
N ARG A 236 1.06 -7.67 -6.97
CA ARG A 236 1.42 -8.77 -6.05
C ARG A 236 0.14 -9.31 -5.43
N ILE A 237 -0.12 -10.58 -5.67
CA ILE A 237 -1.22 -11.29 -5.04
C ILE A 237 -0.65 -11.96 -3.80
N PHE A 238 -1.23 -11.62 -2.65
CA PHE A 238 -0.77 -12.10 -1.37
C PHE A 238 -1.91 -12.82 -0.64
N CYS A 239 -1.74 -14.12 -0.45
CA CYS A 239 -2.63 -14.92 0.38
C CYS A 239 -2.38 -14.57 1.85
N VAL A 240 -3.38 -13.99 2.51
CA VAL A 240 -3.31 -13.55 3.90
C VAL A 240 -4.25 -14.37 4.75
N GLY A 241 -3.67 -15.35 5.45
CA GLY A 241 -4.37 -16.18 6.43
C GLY A 241 -4.35 -15.58 7.83
N ASN A 242 -3.80 -16.33 8.77
CA ASN A 242 -3.80 -15.97 10.19
C ASN A 242 -2.70 -14.97 10.60
N ARG A 243 -2.03 -14.33 9.63
CA ARG A 243 -0.97 -13.36 9.88
C ARG A 243 -1.54 -12.00 10.25
N SER A 244 -1.04 -11.44 11.35
CA SER A 244 -1.56 -10.15 11.83
C SER A 244 -1.17 -8.95 10.97
N ARG A 245 0.02 -9.00 10.36
CA ARG A 245 0.62 -7.86 9.65
C ARG A 245 0.95 -8.22 8.20
N LEU A 246 0.67 -7.27 7.31
CA LEU A 246 1.20 -7.33 5.94
C LEU A 246 2.72 -7.18 5.98
N PRO A 247 3.45 -7.81 5.05
CA PRO A 247 4.87 -7.57 4.86
C PRO A 247 5.15 -6.06 4.73
N GLN A 248 6.04 -5.53 5.58
CA GLN A 248 6.31 -4.08 5.72
C GLN A 248 6.59 -3.38 4.39
N ARG A 249 7.27 -4.07 3.47
CA ARG A 249 7.59 -3.56 2.13
C ARG A 249 6.38 -3.17 1.27
N ILE A 250 5.21 -3.79 1.48
CA ILE A 250 3.98 -3.43 0.75
C ILE A 250 3.63 -1.97 1.06
N GLY A 251 3.79 -1.57 2.32
CA GLY A 251 3.62 -0.19 2.75
C GLY A 251 4.79 0.72 2.37
N ALA A 252 6.04 0.26 2.58
CA ALA A 252 7.22 1.10 2.37
C ALA A 252 7.50 1.44 0.89
N TYR A 253 7.20 0.51 -0.03
CA TYR A 253 7.33 0.72 -1.48
C TYR A 253 5.99 0.96 -2.16
N LEU A 254 4.90 1.04 -1.40
CA LEU A 254 3.54 1.24 -1.90
C LEU A 254 3.20 0.29 -3.04
N LEU A 255 3.51 -0.99 -2.82
CA LEU A 255 3.37 -2.00 -3.85
C LEU A 255 1.88 -2.12 -4.25
N ASP A 256 1.62 -2.16 -5.56
CA ASP A 256 0.33 -2.60 -6.10
C ASP A 256 0.10 -4.03 -5.65
N THR A 257 -0.93 -4.24 -4.84
CA THR A 257 -1.13 -5.48 -4.10
C THR A 257 -2.61 -5.80 -4.00
N LEU A 258 -2.93 -7.06 -4.20
CA LEU A 258 -4.26 -7.65 -4.05
C LEU A 258 -4.16 -8.74 -2.98
N LEU A 259 -5.16 -8.79 -2.11
CA LEU A 259 -5.17 -9.70 -0.98
C LEU A 259 -6.19 -10.82 -1.21
N ILE A 260 -5.76 -12.07 -1.13
CA ILE A 260 -6.68 -13.20 -0.98
C ILE A 260 -6.76 -13.49 0.50
N THR A 261 -7.87 -13.14 1.15
CA THR A 261 -8.00 -13.21 2.61
C THR A 261 -8.68 -14.50 3.03
N TYR A 262 -8.22 -15.07 4.14
CA TYR A 262 -8.88 -16.18 4.82
C TYR A 262 -8.52 -16.18 6.31
N GLY A 263 -9.23 -16.99 7.08
CA GLY A 263 -8.96 -17.12 8.50
C GLY A 263 -9.16 -15.80 9.25
N GLN A 264 -8.24 -15.51 10.17
CA GLN A 264 -8.29 -14.27 10.96
C GLN A 264 -8.12 -12.99 10.13
N SER A 265 -7.53 -13.04 8.94
CA SER A 265 -7.39 -11.84 8.10
C SER A 265 -8.67 -11.46 7.36
N HIS A 266 -9.62 -12.38 7.20
CA HIS A 266 -10.92 -12.06 6.62
C HIS A 266 -11.66 -11.01 7.45
N PHE A 267 -11.53 -11.08 8.78
CA PHE A 267 -12.18 -10.16 9.72
C PHE A 267 -11.42 -8.85 9.93
N ARG A 268 -10.26 -8.68 9.29
CA ARG A 268 -9.45 -7.47 9.40
C ARG A 268 -9.77 -6.55 8.25
N ASP A 269 -10.40 -5.42 8.57
CA ASP A 269 -10.68 -4.41 7.56
C ASP A 269 -9.36 -3.87 6.97
N ARG A 270 -9.28 -3.87 5.64
CA ARG A 270 -8.16 -3.35 4.85
C ARG A 270 -8.74 -2.55 3.68
N PRO A 271 -9.49 -1.48 3.97
CA PRO A 271 -10.46 -0.90 3.03
C PRO A 271 -9.80 -0.23 1.82
N ASN A 272 -8.49 0.02 1.90
CA ASN A 272 -7.73 0.64 0.83
C ASN A 272 -6.94 -0.38 -0.02
N PHE A 273 -7.07 -1.67 0.24
CA PHE A 273 -6.57 -2.74 -0.62
C PHE A 273 -7.72 -3.37 -1.40
N GLY A 274 -7.43 -3.87 -2.60
CA GLY A 274 -8.28 -4.87 -3.23
C GLY A 274 -8.16 -6.18 -2.47
N SER A 275 -9.28 -6.72 -1.97
CA SER A 275 -9.32 -7.98 -1.25
C SER A 275 -10.44 -8.87 -1.73
N ILE A 276 -10.18 -10.18 -1.80
CA ILE A 276 -11.16 -11.21 -2.15
C ILE A 276 -11.07 -12.31 -1.10
N ASP A 277 -12.21 -12.77 -0.59
CA ASP A 277 -12.25 -13.93 0.28
C ASP A 277 -11.84 -15.20 -0.48
N LEU A 278 -11.04 -16.07 0.14
CA LEU A 278 -10.52 -17.28 -0.49
C LEU A 278 -11.64 -18.21 -0.99
N TYR A 279 -12.73 -18.37 -0.22
CA TYR A 279 -13.84 -19.22 -0.63
C TYR A 279 -14.54 -18.63 -1.85
N GLU A 280 -14.80 -17.32 -1.86
CA GLU A 280 -15.38 -16.63 -3.01
C GLU A 280 -14.49 -16.73 -4.24
N PHE A 281 -13.19 -16.46 -4.09
CA PHE A 281 -12.22 -16.54 -5.19
C PHE A 281 -12.18 -17.93 -5.85
N LEU A 282 -12.30 -19.00 -5.07
CA LEU A 282 -12.22 -20.37 -5.58
C LEU A 282 -13.55 -20.96 -6.05
N THR A 283 -14.70 -20.38 -5.66
CA THR A 283 -16.03 -20.97 -5.90
C THR A 283 -17.00 -20.09 -6.67
N ALA A 284 -16.68 -18.81 -6.86
CA ALA A 284 -17.52 -17.91 -7.65
C ALA A 284 -17.71 -18.43 -9.08
N GLY A 285 -18.87 -18.13 -9.65
CA GLY A 285 -19.16 -18.42 -11.06
C GLY A 285 -18.29 -17.61 -12.02
N ASP A 286 -17.77 -16.48 -11.56
CA ASP A 286 -16.91 -15.56 -12.31
C ASP A 286 -15.80 -15.00 -11.40
N PRO A 287 -14.72 -15.77 -11.16
CA PRO A 287 -13.60 -15.34 -10.33
C PRO A 287 -12.73 -14.27 -11.02
N GLU A 288 -12.79 -14.17 -12.35
CA GLU A 288 -12.07 -13.15 -13.13
C GLU A 288 -12.64 -11.75 -12.86
N GLN A 289 -13.97 -11.62 -12.82
CA GLN A 289 -14.62 -10.37 -12.45
C GLN A 289 -14.28 -9.95 -11.01
N LEU A 290 -14.30 -10.88 -10.05
CA LEU A 290 -13.89 -10.59 -8.67
C LEU A 290 -12.42 -10.10 -8.60
N PHE A 291 -11.55 -10.72 -9.39
CA PHE A 291 -10.17 -10.29 -9.51
C PHE A 291 -10.06 -8.89 -10.09
N ALA A 292 -10.78 -8.61 -11.17
CA ALA A 292 -10.81 -7.30 -11.80
C ALA A 292 -11.32 -6.23 -10.82
N ASP A 293 -12.42 -6.46 -10.12
CA ASP A 293 -12.98 -5.53 -9.12
C ASP A 293 -11.98 -5.22 -8.00
N ALA A 294 -11.23 -6.23 -7.56
CA ALA A 294 -10.18 -6.04 -6.56
C ALA A 294 -8.96 -5.31 -7.14
N VAL A 295 -8.59 -5.52 -8.40
CA VAL A 295 -7.57 -4.71 -9.10
C VAL A 295 -8.02 -3.24 -9.16
N ASP A 296 -9.27 -2.98 -9.54
CA ASP A 296 -9.81 -1.62 -9.61
C ASP A 296 -9.85 -0.96 -8.23
N THR A 297 -10.29 -1.68 -7.19
CA THR A 297 -10.26 -1.18 -5.81
C THR A 297 -8.83 -0.83 -5.38
N SER A 298 -7.86 -1.72 -5.62
CA SER A 298 -6.45 -1.46 -5.29
C SER A 298 -5.86 -0.31 -6.13
N TYR A 299 -6.36 -0.13 -7.35
CA TYR A 299 -6.02 1.00 -8.19
C TYR A 299 -6.59 2.30 -7.62
N THR A 300 -7.90 2.44 -7.55
CA THR A 300 -8.60 3.65 -7.14
C THR A 300 -8.30 4.08 -5.70
N ARG A 301 -7.99 3.13 -4.79
CA ARG A 301 -7.71 3.40 -3.36
C ARG A 301 -6.24 3.65 -3.01
N LEU A 302 -5.33 3.65 -3.99
CA LEU A 302 -3.93 3.97 -3.72
C LEU A 302 -3.75 5.36 -3.08
N PRO A 303 -4.42 6.44 -3.53
CA PRO A 303 -4.31 7.76 -2.89
C PRO A 303 -4.61 7.71 -1.38
N GLU A 304 -5.62 6.96 -0.95
CA GLU A 304 -5.97 6.77 0.45
C GLU A 304 -4.86 6.06 1.25
N ARG A 305 -4.17 5.08 0.64
CA ARG A 305 -3.04 4.38 1.28
C ARG A 305 -1.84 5.28 1.54
N ILE A 306 -1.66 6.31 0.71
CA ILE A 306 -0.46 7.16 0.71
C ILE A 306 -0.71 8.48 1.45
N ARG A 307 -1.95 8.97 1.50
CA ARG A 307 -2.30 10.33 1.97
C ARG A 307 -1.63 10.75 3.27
N GLU A 308 -1.63 9.90 4.29
CA GLU A 308 -0.96 10.21 5.58
C GLU A 308 0.56 10.36 5.44
N ARG A 309 1.20 9.51 4.64
CA ARG A 309 2.64 9.57 4.37
C ARG A 309 3.01 10.80 3.53
N VAL A 310 2.15 11.20 2.59
CA VAL A 310 2.33 12.44 1.81
C VAL A 310 2.21 13.66 2.71
N LYS A 311 1.26 13.68 3.64
CA LYS A 311 1.12 14.77 4.59
C LYS A 311 2.36 14.91 5.47
N GLU A 312 2.84 13.80 6.03
CA GLU A 312 4.10 13.80 6.82
C GLU A 312 5.29 14.28 5.97
N ALA A 313 5.39 13.81 4.72
CA ALA A 313 6.43 14.24 3.78
C ALA A 313 6.34 15.74 3.44
N GLU A 314 5.14 16.26 3.21
CA GLU A 314 4.88 17.68 2.95
C GLU A 314 5.34 18.54 4.14
N ASP A 315 4.93 18.18 5.36
CA ASP A 315 5.30 18.89 6.59
C ASP A 315 6.84 18.88 6.79
N ASN A 316 7.48 17.73 6.59
CA ASN A 316 8.94 17.58 6.71
C ASN A 316 9.69 18.43 5.67
N ILE A 317 9.28 18.39 4.41
CA ILE A 317 9.92 19.13 3.32
C ILE A 317 9.69 20.64 3.49
N GLN A 318 8.50 21.08 3.89
CA GLN A 318 8.24 22.50 4.18
C GLN A 318 9.12 23.01 5.33
N GLY A 319 9.26 22.23 6.41
CA GLY A 319 10.18 22.53 7.50
C GLY A 319 11.63 22.65 7.02
N LEU A 320 12.09 21.70 6.19
CA LEU A 320 13.40 21.71 5.55
C LEU A 320 13.61 22.98 4.70
N ASN A 321 12.63 23.37 3.88
CA ASN A 321 12.73 24.55 3.03
C ASN A 321 12.77 25.84 3.85
N GLN A 322 11.99 25.94 4.92
CA GLN A 322 12.01 27.09 5.83
C GLN A 322 13.37 27.25 6.53
N MET A 323 13.95 26.15 7.00
CA MET A 323 15.28 26.15 7.61
C MET A 323 16.35 26.51 6.59
N THR A 324 16.27 25.97 5.37
CA THR A 324 17.18 26.29 4.26
C THR A 324 17.20 27.79 3.96
N ARG A 325 16.01 28.42 3.85
CA ARG A 325 15.91 29.88 3.66
C ARG A 325 16.56 30.65 4.83
N SER A 326 16.35 30.21 6.06
CA SER A 326 16.98 30.82 7.25
C SER A 326 18.52 30.74 7.21
N LEU A 327 19.08 29.62 6.75
CA LEU A 327 20.52 29.46 6.56
C LEU A 327 21.05 30.40 5.46
N VAL A 328 20.34 30.52 4.34
CA VAL A 328 20.67 31.47 3.26
C VAL A 328 20.63 32.92 3.75
N ASP A 329 19.70 33.24 4.66
CA ASP A 329 19.57 34.56 5.30
C ASP A 329 20.62 34.81 6.41
N GLY A 330 21.54 33.88 6.65
CA GLY A 330 22.70 34.06 7.54
C GLY A 330 22.46 33.73 9.01
N VAL A 331 21.46 32.89 9.32
CA VAL A 331 21.27 32.35 10.68
C VAL A 331 22.30 31.24 10.95
N GLU A 332 23.17 31.43 11.95
CA GLU A 332 24.36 30.58 12.19
C GLU A 332 24.05 29.20 12.83
N ASP A 333 22.91 29.03 13.50
CA ASP A 333 22.60 27.78 14.20
C ASP A 333 21.14 27.36 13.96
N VAL A 334 20.97 26.23 13.26
CA VAL A 334 19.74 25.44 13.30
C VAL A 334 20.07 24.18 14.10
N ASP A 335 19.56 24.11 15.33
CA ASP A 335 19.78 22.97 16.24
C ASP A 335 19.31 21.64 15.58
N ASP A 336 20.16 20.63 15.74
CA ASP A 336 19.92 19.17 15.56
C ASP A 336 18.95 18.77 14.44
N TRP A 337 19.48 18.68 13.22
CA TRP A 337 18.75 18.25 12.03
C TRP A 337 18.55 16.72 12.02
N ASP A 338 17.49 16.22 12.65
CA ASP A 338 17.14 14.77 12.68
C ASP A 338 16.61 14.24 11.32
N TYR A 339 16.43 15.12 10.33
CA TYR A 339 15.90 14.75 9.03
C TYR A 339 16.99 14.24 8.07
N THR A 340 17.14 12.91 8.02
CA THR A 340 18.21 12.22 7.26
C THR A 340 17.98 12.17 5.74
N ALA A 341 19.04 11.99 4.95
CA ALA A 341 18.97 11.82 3.49
C ALA A 341 18.05 10.64 3.08
N LYS A 342 18.10 9.52 3.82
CA LYS A 342 17.24 8.35 3.58
C LYS A 342 15.77 8.65 3.83
N ARG A 343 15.45 9.52 4.80
CA ARG A 343 14.07 9.97 5.03
C ARG A 343 13.65 10.94 3.92
N PHE A 344 14.52 11.87 3.52
CA PHE A 344 14.30 12.78 2.41
C PHE A 344 13.96 12.05 1.10
N GLU A 345 14.75 11.05 0.70
CA GLU A 345 14.47 10.20 -0.48
C GLU A 345 13.07 9.57 -0.44
N LYS A 346 12.65 9.07 0.72
CA LYS A 346 11.33 8.45 0.89
C LYS A 346 10.20 9.46 0.79
N ASP A 347 10.38 10.63 1.40
CA ASP A 347 9.38 11.69 1.39
C ASP A 347 9.19 12.24 -0.04
N ILE A 348 10.27 12.42 -0.80
CA ILE A 348 10.22 12.73 -2.24
C ILE A 348 9.47 11.63 -3.02
N PHE A 349 9.77 10.36 -2.77
CA PHE A 349 9.06 9.25 -3.40
C PHE A 349 7.56 9.28 -3.11
N TYR A 350 7.13 9.49 -1.86
CA TYR A 350 5.71 9.52 -1.52
C TYR A 350 4.97 10.67 -2.21
N VAL A 351 5.56 11.86 -2.26
CA VAL A 351 5.00 13.02 -2.95
C VAL A 351 4.87 12.75 -4.46
N LEU A 352 5.92 12.24 -5.10
CA LEU A 352 5.88 11.89 -6.52
C LEU A 352 4.91 10.76 -6.83
N LYS A 353 4.86 9.70 -6.00
CA LYS A 353 3.94 8.56 -6.17
C LYS A 353 2.48 8.97 -6.08
N PHE A 354 2.17 9.93 -5.21
CA PHE A 354 0.83 10.43 -5.00
C PHE A 354 0.32 11.25 -6.19
N MET A 355 1.16 12.12 -6.75
CA MET A 355 0.82 12.89 -7.96
C MET A 355 0.90 12.06 -9.25
N PHE A 356 1.88 11.15 -9.31
CA PHE A 356 2.19 10.34 -10.47
C PHE A 356 2.26 8.87 -10.05
N ARG A 357 1.11 8.19 -10.13
CA ARG A 357 0.91 6.79 -9.70
C ARG A 357 2.04 5.85 -10.12
N TYR A 358 2.60 6.02 -11.31
CA TYR A 358 3.54 5.08 -11.89
C TYR A 358 4.99 5.36 -11.54
N SER A 359 5.25 6.41 -10.76
CA SER A 359 6.57 6.64 -10.18
C SER A 359 6.94 5.51 -9.25
N GLU A 360 8.22 5.13 -9.23
CA GLU A 360 8.71 4.01 -8.47
C GLU A 360 10.03 4.35 -7.78
N ARG A 361 10.22 3.80 -6.59
CA ARG A 361 11.50 3.85 -5.88
C ARG A 361 12.37 2.70 -6.37
N LEU A 362 13.61 3.01 -6.75
CA LEU A 362 14.56 2.07 -7.36
C LEU A 362 15.82 1.84 -6.51
N GLY A 363 16.28 2.88 -5.80
CA GLY A 363 17.57 2.91 -5.13
C GLY A 363 17.68 1.89 -4.01
N ARG A 364 18.78 1.11 -4.04
CA ARG A 364 19.18 0.18 -2.98
C ARG A 364 20.37 0.70 -2.19
N HIS A 365 20.50 0.23 -0.96
CA HIS A 365 21.73 0.42 -0.21
C HIS A 365 22.93 -0.29 -0.88
N GLY A 366 24.00 0.47 -1.18
CA GLY A 366 25.27 -0.07 -1.69
C GLY A 366 25.28 -0.47 -3.17
N LYS A 367 24.27 -0.09 -3.97
CA LYS A 367 24.27 -0.23 -5.44
C LYS A 367 24.26 1.13 -6.13
N THR A 368 24.83 1.16 -7.33
CA THR A 368 24.84 2.35 -8.19
C THR A 368 23.56 2.36 -9.01
N GLU A 369 22.48 2.87 -8.43
CA GLU A 369 21.17 3.00 -9.04
C GLU A 369 20.55 4.35 -8.65
N PRO A 370 19.68 4.94 -9.49
CA PRO A 370 18.96 6.14 -9.12
C PRO A 370 18.01 5.86 -7.95
N ASP A 371 17.72 6.87 -7.13
CA ASP A 371 16.77 6.75 -6.02
C ASP A 371 15.38 6.29 -6.49
N GLY A 372 14.95 6.75 -7.66
CA GLY A 372 13.74 6.26 -8.30
C GLY A 372 13.58 6.67 -9.75
N CYS A 373 12.39 6.42 -10.27
CA CYS A 373 11.98 6.76 -11.62
C CYS A 373 10.62 7.48 -11.59
N LEU A 374 10.57 8.64 -12.22
CA LEU A 374 9.35 9.38 -12.52
C LEU A 374 8.78 8.85 -13.83
N LEU A 375 7.50 8.49 -13.79
CA LEU A 375 6.80 7.94 -14.92
C LEU A 375 5.45 8.63 -15.09
N ILE A 376 5.32 9.40 -16.17
CA ILE A 376 4.10 10.13 -16.51
C ILE A 376 3.61 9.67 -17.89
N PRO A 377 2.42 9.06 -17.98
CA PRO A 377 1.81 8.75 -19.27
C PRO A 377 1.55 10.00 -20.10
N ARG A 378 1.76 9.88 -21.42
CA ARG A 378 1.51 10.91 -22.43
C ARG A 378 0.59 10.31 -23.51
N GLY A 379 -0.70 10.61 -23.42
CA GLY A 379 -1.70 9.98 -24.29
C GLY A 379 -1.79 8.46 -24.10
N GLU A 380 -2.12 7.74 -25.18
CA GLU A 380 -2.47 6.32 -25.13
C GLU A 380 -1.26 5.37 -25.12
N SER A 381 -0.13 5.78 -25.71
CA SER A 381 1.02 4.89 -25.96
C SER A 381 2.39 5.47 -25.58
N GLU A 382 2.51 6.77 -25.35
CA GLU A 382 3.79 7.39 -25.01
C GLU A 382 3.92 7.58 -23.50
N HIS A 383 5.16 7.56 -23.02
CA HIS A 383 5.47 7.77 -21.61
C HIS A 383 6.67 8.70 -21.49
N TYR A 384 6.56 9.68 -20.60
CA TYR A 384 7.71 10.38 -20.06
C TYR A 384 8.32 9.52 -18.96
N VAL A 385 9.59 9.17 -19.12
CA VAL A 385 10.37 8.33 -18.20
C VAL A 385 11.63 9.11 -17.84
N ALA A 386 11.81 9.42 -16.56
CA ALA A 386 13.05 10.03 -16.08
C ALA A 386 13.52 9.34 -14.81
N GLY A 387 14.83 9.10 -14.69
CA GLY A 387 15.41 8.73 -13.40
C GLY A 387 15.48 9.96 -12.50
N TYR A 388 15.30 9.81 -11.19
CA TYR A 388 15.52 10.91 -10.25
C TYR A 388 16.45 10.52 -9.11
N ASP A 389 17.10 11.53 -8.55
CA ASP A 389 18.05 11.42 -7.46
C ASP A 389 17.84 12.58 -6.48
N ALA A 390 17.54 12.24 -5.22
CA ALA A 390 17.18 13.20 -4.18
C ALA A 390 18.41 13.57 -3.35
N LYS A 391 18.79 14.84 -3.37
CA LYS A 391 19.96 15.37 -2.67
C LYS A 391 19.55 16.29 -1.53
N LEU A 392 19.74 15.83 -0.30
CA LEU A 392 19.60 16.67 0.89
C LEU A 392 20.87 17.52 1.07
N THR A 393 20.70 18.82 1.31
CA THR A 393 21.81 19.71 1.71
C THR A 393 21.45 20.56 2.91
N GLN A 394 22.46 20.86 3.73
CA GLN A 394 22.38 21.79 4.85
C GLN A 394 23.31 23.00 4.64
N LYS A 395 23.77 23.20 3.40
CA LYS A 395 24.68 24.29 3.03
C LYS A 395 23.89 25.47 2.48
N ALA A 396 24.25 26.68 2.92
CA ALA A 396 23.64 27.92 2.42
C ALA A 396 23.96 28.14 0.94
N GLU A 397 25.17 27.76 0.50
CA GLU A 397 25.62 27.85 -0.89
C GLU A 397 24.97 26.82 -1.84
N GLY A 398 24.14 25.91 -1.32
CA GLY A 398 23.49 24.86 -2.08
C GLY A 398 24.28 23.54 -2.14
N TYR A 399 23.63 22.51 -2.67
CA TYR A 399 24.24 21.21 -2.88
C TYR A 399 25.23 21.29 -4.04
N ASP A 400 26.46 20.85 -3.79
CA ASP A 400 27.54 20.77 -4.79
C ASP A 400 27.47 19.40 -5.48
N ILE A 401 27.17 19.40 -6.78
CA ILE A 401 27.10 18.19 -7.60
C ILE A 401 28.51 17.93 -8.13
N ASP A 402 29.27 17.17 -7.34
CA ASP A 402 30.65 16.85 -7.64
C ASP A 402 30.82 15.89 -8.83
N ALA A 403 32.08 15.59 -9.19
CA ALA A 403 32.39 14.71 -10.31
C ALA A 403 31.85 13.28 -10.14
N ASP A 404 31.75 12.78 -8.91
CA ASP A 404 31.23 11.45 -8.62
C ASP A 404 29.73 11.40 -8.87
N GLU A 405 28.98 12.42 -8.47
CA GLU A 405 27.54 12.52 -8.71
C GLU A 405 27.19 12.65 -10.20
N LYS A 406 27.97 13.43 -10.96
CA LYS A 406 27.80 13.50 -12.42
C LYS A 406 28.04 12.14 -13.10
N THR A 407 29.07 11.43 -12.65
CA THR A 407 29.39 10.09 -13.15
C THR A 407 28.29 9.08 -12.80
N LYS A 408 27.70 9.18 -11.59
CA LYS A 408 26.57 8.35 -11.17
C LYS A 408 25.34 8.62 -12.03
N ALA A 409 24.94 9.87 -12.22
CA ALA A 409 23.81 10.24 -13.05
C ALA A 409 23.90 9.64 -14.46
N ALA A 410 25.07 9.75 -15.09
CA ALA A 410 25.30 9.20 -16.42
C ALA A 410 25.22 7.66 -16.45
N LYS A 411 25.73 6.97 -15.41
CA LYS A 411 25.54 5.52 -15.23
C LYS A 411 24.08 5.16 -15.01
N TYR A 412 23.32 5.94 -14.25
CA TYR A 412 21.91 5.70 -13.98
C TYR A 412 21.10 5.76 -15.26
N ILE A 413 21.34 6.75 -16.12
CA ILE A 413 20.72 6.85 -17.45
C ILE A 413 21.01 5.58 -18.27
N SER A 414 22.26 5.12 -18.28
CA SER A 414 22.64 3.88 -18.98
C SER A 414 21.92 2.64 -18.44
N ILE A 415 21.85 2.49 -17.12
CA ILE A 415 21.16 1.37 -16.45
C ILE A 415 19.67 1.36 -16.79
N LEU A 416 19.02 2.52 -16.73
CA LEU A 416 17.60 2.65 -17.04
C LEU A 416 17.31 2.37 -18.52
N ASN A 417 18.15 2.86 -19.44
CA ASN A 417 18.03 2.56 -20.87
C ASN A 417 18.24 1.08 -21.21
N GLN A 418 18.93 0.32 -20.35
CA GLN A 418 19.10 -1.13 -20.51
C GLN A 418 17.97 -1.94 -19.87
N ASN A 419 17.11 -1.32 -19.07
CA ASN A 419 15.98 -2.00 -18.44
C ASN A 419 14.94 -2.41 -19.49
N SER A 420 14.61 -3.71 -19.55
CA SER A 420 13.72 -4.26 -20.58
C SER A 420 12.31 -3.67 -20.55
N LEU A 421 11.79 -3.33 -19.37
CA LEU A 421 10.49 -2.67 -19.25
C LEU A 421 10.57 -1.27 -19.84
N ILE A 422 11.56 -0.47 -19.45
CA ILE A 422 11.75 0.90 -20.00
C ILE A 422 11.90 0.86 -21.51
N ARG A 423 12.74 -0.03 -22.04
CA ARG A 423 12.93 -0.20 -23.48
C ARG A 423 11.64 -0.54 -24.20
N ASN A 424 10.84 -1.46 -23.67
CA ASN A 424 9.55 -1.79 -24.26
C ASN A 424 8.59 -0.60 -24.28
N LEU A 425 8.64 0.26 -23.26
CA LEU A 425 7.75 1.42 -23.12
C LEU A 425 8.15 2.59 -23.98
N LYS A 426 9.45 2.79 -24.13
CA LYS A 426 10.04 3.80 -24.99
C LYS A 426 10.25 3.29 -26.42
N SER A 427 9.84 2.07 -26.75
CA SER A 427 10.08 1.45 -28.07
C SER A 427 11.57 1.52 -28.49
N ASP A 428 12.45 1.14 -27.57
CA ASP A 428 13.92 1.26 -27.65
C ASP A 428 14.49 2.69 -27.72
N GLU A 429 13.66 3.73 -27.58
CA GLU A 429 14.13 5.11 -27.35
C GLU A 429 14.72 5.28 -25.94
N PRO A 430 15.66 6.23 -25.75
CA PRO A 430 16.22 6.53 -24.43
C PRO A 430 15.16 7.13 -23.49
N ILE A 431 15.44 7.09 -22.19
CA ILE A 431 14.69 7.87 -21.20
C ILE A 431 14.76 9.38 -21.48
N ASP A 432 13.72 10.09 -21.08
CA ASP A 432 13.50 11.52 -21.37
C ASP A 432 14.35 12.46 -20.53
N GLY A 433 15.00 11.97 -19.47
CA GLY A 433 15.92 12.79 -18.68
C GLY A 433 16.38 12.15 -17.37
N HIS A 434 17.20 12.90 -16.64
CA HIS A 434 17.58 12.61 -15.27
C HIS A 434 17.39 13.84 -14.37
N ILE A 435 16.71 13.66 -13.24
CA ILE A 435 16.25 14.76 -12.37
C ILE A 435 17.04 14.77 -11.07
N PHE A 436 17.73 15.87 -10.79
CA PHE A 436 18.24 16.16 -9.44
C PHE A 436 17.18 16.91 -8.66
N ILE A 437 16.75 16.34 -7.52
CA ILE A 437 15.75 16.94 -6.63
C ILE A 437 16.43 17.35 -5.33
N SER A 438 16.40 18.64 -4.97
CA SER A 438 17.06 19.11 -3.74
C SER A 438 16.37 20.31 -3.13
N ASN A 439 16.60 20.53 -1.85
CA ASN A 439 16.14 21.70 -1.12
C ASN A 439 16.90 22.98 -1.40
N ASN A 440 18.14 22.87 -1.89
CA ASN A 440 18.92 24.01 -2.33
C ASN A 440 19.97 23.53 -3.32
N LEU A 441 19.83 23.93 -4.58
CA LEU A 441 20.77 23.58 -5.63
C LEU A 441 21.69 24.77 -5.92
N ASN A 442 22.99 24.52 -6.07
CA ASN A 442 23.90 25.59 -6.50
C ASN A 442 23.71 25.86 -8.00
N GLU A 443 22.87 26.83 -8.35
CA GLU A 443 22.51 27.19 -9.74
C GLU A 443 23.73 27.47 -10.64
N GLY A 444 24.81 28.00 -10.05
CA GLY A 444 26.03 28.35 -10.77
C GLY A 444 26.70 27.16 -11.46
N GLN A 445 26.34 25.92 -11.10
CA GLN A 445 26.92 24.70 -11.67
C GLN A 445 26.06 24.04 -12.76
N PHE A 446 24.81 24.45 -12.98
CA PHE A 446 23.83 23.71 -13.78
C PHE A 446 24.31 23.39 -15.20
N SER A 447 24.79 24.42 -15.91
CA SER A 447 25.32 24.25 -17.26
C SER A 447 26.50 23.29 -17.29
N HIS A 448 27.39 23.37 -16.29
CA HIS A 448 28.58 22.54 -16.24
C HIS A 448 28.26 21.07 -15.91
N VAL A 449 27.31 20.83 -15.00
CA VAL A 449 26.81 19.49 -14.70
C VAL A 449 26.18 18.85 -15.94
N ALA A 450 25.29 19.57 -16.62
CA ALA A 450 24.61 19.07 -17.81
C ALA A 450 25.60 18.75 -18.94
N ASP A 451 26.56 19.63 -19.19
CA ASP A 451 27.62 19.40 -20.18
C ASP A 451 28.44 18.15 -19.88
N GLU A 452 28.82 17.93 -18.61
CA GLU A 452 29.64 16.78 -18.23
C GLU A 452 28.87 15.46 -18.29
N VAL A 453 27.60 15.45 -17.82
CA VAL A 453 26.73 14.28 -17.97
C VAL A 453 26.51 13.96 -19.45
N GLY A 454 26.23 14.97 -20.28
CA GLY A 454 26.08 14.82 -21.74
C GLY A 454 27.33 14.25 -22.40
N ARG A 455 28.52 14.80 -22.11
CA ARG A 455 29.80 14.27 -22.62
C ARG A 455 30.05 12.83 -22.19
N TRP A 456 29.69 12.47 -20.95
CA TRP A 456 29.85 11.10 -20.48
C TRP A 456 28.96 10.14 -21.28
N ILE A 457 27.70 10.51 -21.52
CA ILE A 457 26.75 9.72 -22.30
C ILE A 457 27.26 9.56 -23.74
N GLU A 458 27.67 10.64 -24.40
CA GLU A 458 28.25 10.59 -25.76
C GLU A 458 29.47 9.67 -25.85
N ALA A 459 30.28 9.61 -24.80
CA ALA A 459 31.50 8.80 -24.77
C ALA A 459 31.27 7.32 -24.43
N ASN A 460 30.17 6.96 -23.77
CA ASN A 460 29.95 5.62 -23.20
C ASN A 460 28.63 4.93 -23.65
N ALA A 461 27.69 5.67 -24.21
CA ALA A 461 26.48 5.17 -24.85
C ALA A 461 26.54 5.48 -26.36
N ASP A 462 25.73 4.80 -27.18
CA ASP A 462 25.66 5.09 -28.62
C ASP A 462 25.48 6.61 -28.84
N ALA A 463 26.35 7.21 -29.65
CA ALA A 463 26.59 8.67 -29.75
C ALA A 463 25.44 9.51 -30.36
N THR A 464 24.20 9.04 -30.26
CA THR A 464 22.98 9.67 -30.80
C THR A 464 22.00 10.11 -29.71
N HIS A 465 22.34 9.94 -28.43
CA HIS A 465 21.40 10.10 -27.32
C HIS A 465 21.74 11.31 -26.45
N HIS A 466 20.80 12.25 -26.33
CA HIS A 466 20.84 13.33 -25.35
C HIS A 466 19.63 13.19 -24.41
N SER A 467 19.83 12.57 -23.25
CA SER A 467 18.86 12.64 -22.15
C SER A 467 19.21 13.86 -21.31
N PRO A 468 18.36 14.90 -21.25
CA PRO A 468 18.68 16.11 -20.53
C PRO A 468 18.74 15.93 -19.01
N VAL A 469 19.46 16.85 -18.36
CA VAL A 469 19.49 16.99 -16.91
C VAL A 469 18.44 18.02 -16.47
N VAL A 470 17.62 17.64 -15.51
CA VAL A 470 16.60 18.49 -14.89
C VAL A 470 17.00 18.80 -13.45
N PHE A 471 16.87 20.05 -13.06
CA PHE A 471 17.04 20.53 -11.69
C PHE A 471 15.66 20.89 -11.13
N PHE A 472 15.25 20.22 -10.07
CA PHE A 472 13.91 20.35 -9.50
C PHE A 472 14.01 20.68 -8.01
N GLU A 473 13.65 21.91 -7.67
CA GLU A 473 13.67 22.37 -6.29
C GLU A 473 12.48 21.82 -5.49
N THR A 474 12.70 21.51 -4.21
CA THR A 474 11.63 21.00 -3.35
C THR A 474 10.53 22.03 -3.10
N ASP A 475 10.82 23.33 -3.17
CA ASP A 475 9.80 24.39 -3.10
C ASP A 475 8.79 24.23 -4.25
N ALA A 476 9.29 24.11 -5.49
CA ALA A 476 8.45 23.86 -6.65
C ALA A 476 7.69 22.51 -6.54
N LEU A 477 8.30 21.47 -5.96
CA LEU A 477 7.65 20.18 -5.76
C LEU A 477 6.44 20.29 -4.80
N ILE A 478 6.60 21.00 -3.69
CA ILE A 478 5.53 21.22 -2.72
C ILE A 478 4.45 22.15 -3.29
N SER A 479 4.84 23.20 -4.02
CA SER A 479 3.88 24.06 -4.71
C SER A 479 3.07 23.30 -5.76
N LEU A 480 3.71 22.38 -6.51
CA LEU A 480 3.05 21.47 -7.44
C LEU A 480 2.08 20.52 -6.72
N LEU A 481 2.48 19.95 -5.58
CA LEU A 481 1.58 19.15 -4.72
C LEU A 481 0.38 19.97 -4.26
N GLY A 482 0.57 21.25 -3.92
CA GLY A 482 -0.51 22.17 -3.60
C GLY A 482 -1.48 22.39 -4.75
N VAL A 483 -0.98 22.52 -5.99
CA VAL A 483 -1.81 22.59 -7.20
C VAL A 483 -2.61 21.30 -7.38
N PHE A 484 -1.97 20.15 -7.23
CA PHE A 484 -2.61 18.83 -7.33
C PHE A 484 -3.72 18.67 -6.28
N ASN A 485 -3.43 18.92 -5.00
CA ASN A 485 -4.38 18.79 -3.89
C ASN A 485 -5.61 19.69 -4.06
N ARG A 486 -5.42 20.97 -4.44
CA ARG A 486 -6.54 21.90 -4.67
C ARG A 486 -7.45 21.50 -5.83
N ASN A 487 -6.95 20.69 -6.75
CA ASN A 487 -7.66 20.24 -7.92
C ASN A 487 -7.90 18.72 -7.91
N PHE A 488 -7.71 18.04 -6.77
CA PHE A 488 -7.66 16.57 -6.69
C PHE A 488 -8.88 15.91 -7.33
N ASP A 489 -10.08 16.30 -6.92
CA ASP A 489 -11.34 15.74 -7.43
C ASP A 489 -11.54 16.00 -8.94
N HIS A 490 -11.01 17.12 -9.44
CA HIS A 490 -11.10 17.46 -10.86
C HIS A 490 -10.08 16.70 -11.69
N ILE A 491 -8.84 16.60 -11.21
CA ILE A 491 -7.77 15.82 -11.85
C ILE A 491 -8.14 14.35 -11.86
N HIS A 492 -8.76 13.83 -10.80
CA HIS A 492 -9.22 12.44 -10.80
C HIS A 492 -10.53 12.28 -11.58
N GLY A 493 -11.47 13.22 -11.49
CA GLY A 493 -12.82 13.07 -12.06
C GLY A 493 -12.97 13.43 -13.54
N ASP A 494 -11.99 14.11 -14.15
CA ASP A 494 -12.08 14.64 -15.52
C ASP A 494 -10.81 14.33 -16.34
N PRO A 495 -10.90 13.49 -17.39
CA PRO A 495 -9.75 13.10 -18.21
C PRO A 495 -9.02 14.27 -18.87
N ASP A 496 -9.74 15.31 -19.29
CA ASP A 496 -9.16 16.45 -19.99
C ASP A 496 -8.31 17.30 -19.03
N ILE A 497 -8.80 17.47 -17.80
CA ILE A 497 -8.07 18.20 -16.74
C ILE A 497 -6.85 17.41 -16.30
N HIS A 498 -6.97 16.09 -16.20
CA HIS A 498 -5.86 15.20 -15.88
C HIS A 498 -4.76 15.22 -16.93
N ASP A 499 -5.13 15.15 -18.22
CA ASP A 499 -4.19 15.27 -19.33
C ASP A 499 -3.55 16.66 -19.36
N ALA A 500 -4.32 17.72 -19.12
CA ALA A 500 -3.80 19.09 -19.01
C ALA A 500 -2.75 19.23 -17.88
N PHE A 501 -2.98 18.61 -16.72
CA PHE A 501 -2.01 18.57 -15.63
C PHE A 501 -0.73 17.84 -16.04
N ARG A 502 -0.85 16.62 -16.59
CA ARG A 502 0.30 15.78 -16.97
C ARG A 502 1.11 16.37 -18.13
N SER A 503 0.44 16.77 -19.20
CA SER A 503 1.08 17.27 -20.42
C SER A 503 1.87 18.55 -20.18
N GLN A 504 1.35 19.47 -19.35
CA GLN A 504 2.10 20.69 -19.02
C GLN A 504 3.34 20.37 -18.19
N ILE A 505 3.25 19.47 -17.21
CA ILE A 505 4.41 19.05 -16.41
C ILE A 505 5.47 18.42 -17.31
N ILE A 506 5.07 17.54 -18.24
CA ILE A 506 5.98 16.95 -19.22
C ILE A 506 6.64 18.05 -20.07
N GLU A 507 5.88 19.06 -20.52
CA GLU A 507 6.46 20.18 -21.28
C GLU A 507 7.51 20.95 -20.47
N GLU A 508 7.21 21.24 -19.20
CA GLU A 508 8.13 21.95 -18.30
C GLU A 508 9.35 21.12 -17.90
N LEU A 509 9.25 19.78 -17.90
CA LEU A 509 10.36 18.87 -17.66
C LEU A 509 11.17 18.55 -18.93
N SER A 510 10.60 18.79 -20.11
CA SER A 510 11.23 18.50 -21.40
C SER A 510 12.17 19.63 -21.81
N THR A 511 13.41 19.28 -22.13
CA THR A 511 14.46 20.29 -22.35
C THR A 511 14.38 20.98 -23.69
N LYS A 512 14.56 22.31 -23.64
CA LYS A 512 14.58 23.19 -24.80
C LYS A 512 16.01 23.48 -25.30
N GLU A 513 17.04 23.44 -24.43
CA GLU A 513 18.49 23.50 -24.76
C GLU A 513 19.36 23.20 -23.50
N GLY A 514 20.23 22.18 -23.54
CA GLY A 514 21.22 21.89 -22.48
C GLY A 514 20.67 21.24 -21.20
N TYR A 515 19.97 22.01 -20.38
CA TYR A 515 19.37 21.56 -19.11
C TYR A 515 18.00 22.21 -18.88
N THR A 516 17.29 21.77 -17.84
CA THR A 516 15.98 22.32 -17.47
C THR A 516 15.92 22.58 -15.98
N VAL A 517 15.26 23.67 -15.60
CA VAL A 517 14.98 24.01 -14.21
C VAL A 517 13.48 24.02 -14.03
N PHE A 518 12.99 23.16 -13.14
CA PHE A 518 11.60 23.10 -12.75
C PHE A 518 11.43 23.92 -11.47
N ASP A 519 11.01 25.17 -11.64
CA ASP A 519 10.87 26.19 -10.61
C ASP A 519 9.40 26.57 -10.34
N GLU A 520 9.16 27.53 -9.46
CA GLU A 520 7.81 28.05 -9.17
C GLU A 520 7.08 28.58 -10.43
N LYS A 521 7.80 29.13 -11.41
CA LYS A 521 7.16 29.59 -12.66
C LYS A 521 6.68 28.43 -13.51
N ALA A 522 7.38 27.30 -13.50
CA ALA A 522 6.91 26.07 -14.12
C ALA A 522 5.60 25.60 -13.44
N VAL A 523 5.55 25.65 -12.10
CA VAL A 523 4.33 25.33 -11.33
C VAL A 523 3.17 26.27 -11.66
N GLU A 524 3.42 27.57 -11.78
CA GLU A 524 2.40 28.55 -12.20
C GLU A 524 1.82 28.21 -13.57
N ARG A 525 2.67 27.84 -14.55
CA ARG A 525 2.20 27.41 -15.88
C ARG A 525 1.34 26.15 -15.82
N VAL A 526 1.71 25.17 -15.00
CA VAL A 526 0.90 23.97 -14.74
C VAL A 526 -0.45 24.35 -14.14
N HIS A 527 -0.46 25.22 -13.14
CA HIS A 527 -1.69 25.69 -12.49
C HIS A 527 -2.62 26.42 -13.47
N ASP A 528 -2.07 27.35 -14.26
CA ASP A 528 -2.82 28.11 -15.25
C ASP A 528 -3.44 27.18 -16.30
N ARG A 529 -2.67 26.20 -16.77
CA ARG A 529 -3.16 25.20 -17.73
C ARG A 529 -4.33 24.38 -17.18
N VAL A 530 -4.26 23.95 -15.92
CA VAL A 530 -5.37 23.24 -15.25
C VAL A 530 -6.61 24.14 -15.12
N LEU A 531 -6.43 25.42 -14.77
CA LEU A 531 -7.55 26.37 -14.64
C LEU A 531 -8.21 26.71 -15.98
N GLU A 532 -7.41 26.83 -17.05
CA GLU A 532 -7.92 27.03 -18.41
C GLU A 532 -8.84 25.89 -18.82
N GLU A 533 -8.43 24.63 -18.60
CA GLU A 533 -9.22 23.47 -19.00
C GLU A 533 -10.50 23.33 -18.16
N ARG A 534 -10.41 23.57 -16.85
CA ARG A 534 -11.58 23.67 -15.96
C ARG A 534 -12.61 24.69 -16.44
N SER A 535 -12.13 25.83 -16.95
CA SER A 535 -12.99 26.92 -17.42
C SER A 535 -13.70 26.58 -18.74
N LYS A 536 -13.13 25.74 -19.60
CA LYS A 536 -13.76 25.27 -20.84
C LYS A 536 -14.92 24.31 -20.54
N GLY A 537 -14.73 23.36 -19.62
CA GLY A 537 -15.79 22.43 -19.19
C GLY A 537 -17.03 23.13 -18.65
N LYS A 538 -16.85 24.23 -17.89
CA LYS A 538 -17.96 25.04 -17.37
C LYS A 538 -18.74 25.78 -18.47
N LYS A 539 -18.04 26.38 -19.43
CA LYS A 539 -18.67 27.08 -20.58
C LYS A 539 -19.49 26.14 -21.45
N ASN A 540 -19.04 24.89 -21.63
CA ASN A 540 -19.81 23.90 -22.37
C ASN A 540 -21.09 23.50 -21.62
N ARG A 541 -21.03 23.28 -20.30
CA ARG A 541 -22.25 22.99 -19.50
C ARG A 541 -23.28 24.11 -19.55
N ASP A 542 -22.84 25.37 -19.45
CA ASP A 542 -23.73 26.54 -19.47
C ASP A 542 -24.30 26.83 -20.87
N ALA A 543 -23.67 26.32 -21.94
CA ALA A 543 -24.14 26.48 -23.33
C ALA A 543 -25.19 25.42 -23.73
N PHE A 544 -25.30 24.33 -22.97
CA PHE A 544 -26.25 23.23 -23.21
C PHE A 544 -27.38 23.16 -22.17
N SER A 545 -27.40 24.08 -21.20
CA SER A 545 -28.54 24.38 -20.30
C SER A 545 -29.36 25.53 -20.82
#